data_AF-A0A178B0Q0-F1
#
_entry.id   AF-A0A178B0Q0-F1
#
_cell.length_a   1.000
_cell.length_b   1.000
_cell.length_c   1.000
_cell.angle_alpha   90.00
_cell.angle_beta   90.00
_cell.angle_gamma   90.00
#
_symmetry.space_group_name_H-M   'P 1'
#
loop_
_entity.id
_entity.type
_entity.pdbx_description
1 polymer ?
#
loop_
_entity_poly.entity_id
_entity_poly.type
_entity_poly.pdbx_seq_one_letter_code
_entity_poly.pdbx_strand_id
1 'polypeptide(L)'
;MLLPTLLSLALPALSAPLTARSTESWSIPTMDVHLMGRDTGIPGNTWPEDRKFNTTLDFALTLPSSTVQCSSNWKYQQISTAEWPCGDASGVSFHLSPTPAGVFSDATWTLTITRKGDDGTFVASQIIENNNAGGENSYLSCIGGAPFDGIRCKLNGWAGKPGPIALTATSQ
;
A
#
# COMPACT_ATOMS: atom_id res chain seq x y z
N MET A 1 48.10 41.66 -44.95
CA MET A 1 47.29 41.31 -43.75
C MET A 1 46.21 40.35 -44.23
N LEU A 2 46.40 39.04 -44.04
CA LEU A 2 45.49 37.97 -44.48
C LEU A 2 44.97 37.28 -43.22
N LEU A 3 43.66 37.37 -42.97
CA LEU A 3 42.99 36.67 -41.86
C LEU A 3 42.50 35.28 -42.34
N PRO A 4 42.78 34.18 -41.61
CA PRO A 4 42.21 32.88 -41.92
C PRO A 4 40.83 32.73 -41.27
N THR A 5 39.86 32.30 -42.06
CA THR A 5 38.49 32.01 -41.63
C THR A 5 38.43 30.56 -41.11
N LEU A 6 38.25 30.39 -39.80
CA LEU A 6 38.05 29.09 -39.17
C LEU A 6 36.60 28.64 -39.34
N LEU A 7 36.38 27.60 -40.15
CA LEU A 7 35.10 26.87 -40.21
C LEU A 7 35.00 25.93 -39.00
N SER A 8 34.16 26.28 -38.03
CA SER A 8 33.74 25.37 -36.96
C SER A 8 32.66 24.43 -37.46
N LEU A 9 32.99 23.15 -37.61
CA LEU A 9 32.04 22.06 -37.83
C LEU A 9 31.37 21.71 -36.48
N ALA A 10 30.16 22.20 -36.27
CA ALA A 10 29.32 21.78 -35.15
C ALA A 10 28.72 20.40 -35.44
N LEU A 11 29.07 19.39 -34.64
CA LEU A 11 28.39 18.10 -34.65
C LEU A 11 27.00 18.25 -34.01
N PRO A 12 25.93 17.68 -34.59
CA PRO A 12 24.65 17.58 -33.91
C PRO A 12 24.76 16.53 -32.80
N ALA A 13 24.62 16.97 -31.55
CA ALA A 13 24.43 16.08 -30.42
C ALA A 13 23.07 15.36 -30.59
N LEU A 14 23.11 14.05 -30.88
CA LEU A 14 21.93 13.19 -30.85
C LEU A 14 21.39 13.14 -29.42
N SER A 15 20.35 13.92 -29.15
CA SER A 15 19.55 13.80 -27.94
C SER A 15 18.70 12.54 -28.05
N ALA A 16 19.09 11.48 -27.36
CA ALA A 16 18.23 10.31 -27.23
C ALA A 16 16.93 10.71 -26.48
N PRO A 17 15.74 10.36 -26.99
CA PRO A 17 14.51 10.65 -26.27
C PRO A 17 14.49 9.84 -24.97
N LEU A 18 14.35 10.51 -23.84
CA LEU A 18 14.02 9.86 -22.57
C LEU A 18 12.62 9.26 -22.72
N THR A 19 12.54 7.94 -22.70
CA THR A 19 11.25 7.23 -22.61
C THR A 19 10.57 7.67 -21.31
N ALA A 20 9.53 8.48 -21.40
CA ALA A 20 8.76 8.91 -20.24
C ALA A 20 8.04 7.69 -19.64
N ARG A 21 8.17 7.49 -18.32
CA ARG A 21 7.36 6.49 -17.62
C ARG A 21 5.89 6.93 -17.63
N SER A 22 5.00 6.02 -17.99
CA SER A 22 3.56 6.24 -17.90
C SER A 22 3.11 6.13 -16.44
N THR A 23 2.10 6.91 -16.09
CA THR A 23 1.52 6.90 -14.74
C THR A 23 0.02 6.61 -14.79
N GLU A 24 -0.49 6.00 -13.73
CA GLU A 24 -1.91 5.79 -13.49
C GLU A 24 -2.30 6.30 -12.11
N SER A 25 -3.54 6.78 -11.99
CA SER A 25 -4.13 7.16 -10.71
C SER A 25 -5.02 6.02 -10.22
N TRP A 26 -4.70 5.47 -9.04
CA TRP A 26 -5.52 4.47 -8.36
C TRP A 26 -6.04 5.03 -7.04
N SER A 27 -7.04 4.37 -6.46
CA SER A 27 -7.49 4.72 -5.11
C SER A 27 -7.98 3.52 -4.32
N ILE A 28 -7.81 3.58 -3.00
CA ILE A 28 -8.40 2.63 -2.06
C ILE A 28 -9.48 3.36 -1.26
N PRO A 29 -10.77 3.23 -1.64
CA PRO A 29 -11.87 3.91 -0.96
C PRO A 29 -12.33 3.22 0.33
N THR A 30 -11.99 1.95 0.52
CA THR A 30 -12.31 1.17 1.72
C THR A 30 -11.12 0.31 2.09
N MET A 31 -10.83 0.23 3.39
CA MET A 31 -9.85 -0.69 3.95
C MET A 31 -10.29 -1.04 5.37
N ASP A 32 -10.36 -2.34 5.65
CA ASP A 32 -10.71 -2.91 6.93
C ASP A 32 -9.57 -3.86 7.35
N VAL A 33 -9.14 -3.75 8.60
CA VAL A 33 -8.17 -4.67 9.21
C VAL A 33 -8.76 -5.17 10.53
N HIS A 34 -8.68 -6.47 10.77
CA HIS A 34 -9.13 -7.07 12.00
C HIS A 34 -8.02 -7.96 12.55
N LEU A 35 -7.54 -7.65 13.75
CA LEU A 35 -6.36 -8.28 14.34
C LEU A 35 -6.51 -8.53 15.84
N MET A 36 -5.70 -9.43 16.39
CA MET A 36 -5.56 -9.56 17.84
C MET A 36 -4.62 -8.48 18.35
N GLY A 37 -5.09 -7.63 19.25
CA GLY A 37 -4.29 -6.56 19.86
C GLY A 37 -3.75 -6.93 21.23
N ARG A 38 -2.70 -6.21 21.66
CA ARG A 38 -2.02 -6.41 22.96
C ARG A 38 -2.98 -6.41 24.16
N ASP A 39 -4.05 -5.62 24.09
CA ASP A 39 -4.93 -5.36 25.23
C ASP A 39 -6.38 -5.82 24.96
N THR A 40 -6.56 -6.74 24.01
CA THR A 40 -7.89 -7.18 23.54
C THR A 40 -8.23 -8.65 23.85
N GLY A 41 -7.32 -9.37 24.51
CA GLY A 41 -7.55 -10.69 25.10
C GLY A 41 -7.96 -10.58 26.58
N ILE A 42 -7.39 -11.41 27.45
CA ILE A 42 -7.45 -11.25 28.92
C ILE A 42 -6.31 -10.36 29.42
N PRO A 43 -6.39 -9.82 30.66
CA PRO A 43 -5.28 -9.09 31.27
C PRO A 43 -3.95 -9.85 31.12
N GLY A 44 -2.91 -9.16 30.64
CA GLY A 44 -1.61 -9.76 30.32
C GLY A 44 -1.44 -10.22 28.86
N ASN A 45 -2.26 -9.73 27.94
CA ASN A 45 -2.17 -10.03 26.49
C ASN A 45 -2.22 -11.53 26.16
N THR A 46 -2.90 -12.31 26.99
CA THR A 46 -3.02 -13.74 26.72
C THR A 46 -4.30 -13.99 25.95
N TRP A 47 -4.18 -14.70 24.84
CA TRP A 47 -5.31 -15.19 24.05
C TRP A 47 -5.39 -16.70 24.24
N PRO A 48 -6.48 -17.24 24.80
CA PRO A 48 -6.75 -18.67 24.81
C PRO A 48 -6.68 -19.24 23.39
N GLU A 49 -6.12 -20.44 23.23
CA GLU A 49 -5.91 -21.04 21.89
C GLU A 49 -7.21 -21.16 21.08
N ASP A 50 -8.33 -21.44 21.75
CA ASP A 50 -9.67 -21.55 21.17
C ASP A 50 -10.29 -20.21 20.76
N ARG A 51 -9.67 -19.09 21.16
CA ARG A 51 -10.10 -17.72 20.86
C ARG A 51 -9.19 -16.99 19.91
N LYS A 52 -8.06 -17.59 19.52
CA LYS A 52 -7.14 -16.99 18.54
C LYS A 52 -7.76 -17.01 17.15
N PHE A 53 -7.49 -15.95 16.38
CA PHE A 53 -7.88 -15.86 14.99
C PHE A 53 -6.77 -15.25 14.13
N ASN A 54 -6.88 -15.42 12.81
CA ASN A 54 -5.94 -14.80 11.88
C ASN A 54 -6.25 -13.32 11.72
N THR A 55 -5.22 -12.48 11.67
CA THR A 55 -5.38 -11.10 11.21
C THR A 55 -5.93 -11.12 9.78
N THR A 56 -6.94 -10.29 9.50
CA THR A 56 -7.47 -10.08 8.15
C THR A 56 -7.19 -8.66 7.68
N LEU A 57 -6.93 -8.51 6.38
CA LEU A 57 -6.82 -7.24 5.68
C LEU A 57 -7.68 -7.33 4.42
N ASP A 58 -8.67 -6.47 4.32
CA ASP A 58 -9.63 -6.40 3.23
C ASP A 58 -9.69 -4.97 2.70
N PHE A 59 -9.58 -4.77 1.39
CA PHE A 59 -9.71 -3.45 0.77
C PHE A 59 -10.20 -3.51 -0.66
N ALA A 60 -10.89 -2.46 -1.10
CA ALA A 60 -11.24 -2.27 -2.50
C ALA A 60 -10.16 -1.43 -3.19
N LEU A 61 -9.77 -1.80 -4.40
CA LEU A 61 -8.87 -1.01 -5.25
C LEU A 61 -9.62 -0.54 -6.49
N THR A 62 -9.71 0.77 -6.67
CA THR A 62 -10.24 1.40 -7.88
C THR A 62 -9.08 1.74 -8.80
N LEU A 63 -9.06 1.07 -9.95
CA LEU A 63 -8.18 1.29 -11.10
C LEU A 63 -8.89 2.20 -12.13
N PRO A 64 -8.21 2.69 -13.18
CA PRO A 64 -8.84 3.55 -14.17
C PRO A 64 -10.03 2.91 -14.90
N SER A 65 -10.01 1.59 -15.07
CA SER A 65 -11.00 0.84 -15.86
C SER A 65 -11.89 -0.11 -15.03
N SER A 66 -11.59 -0.31 -13.74
CA SER A 66 -12.25 -1.34 -12.93
C SER A 66 -12.08 -1.12 -11.43
N THR A 67 -12.84 -1.87 -10.64
CA THR A 67 -12.65 -2.00 -9.20
C THR A 67 -12.45 -3.46 -8.85
N VAL A 68 -11.43 -3.78 -8.05
CA VAL A 68 -11.11 -5.14 -7.60
C VAL A 68 -11.11 -5.20 -6.07
N GLN A 69 -11.46 -6.36 -5.51
CA GLN A 69 -11.40 -6.60 -4.06
C GLN A 69 -10.12 -7.37 -3.72
N CYS A 70 -9.37 -6.87 -2.75
CA CYS A 70 -8.14 -7.48 -2.28
C CYS A 70 -8.36 -7.98 -0.85
N SER A 71 -7.96 -9.22 -0.57
CA SER A 71 -8.08 -9.81 0.76
C SER A 71 -6.85 -10.66 1.06
N SER A 72 -6.42 -10.63 2.32
CA SER A 72 -5.40 -11.53 2.84
C SER A 72 -5.64 -11.81 4.31
N ASN A 73 -5.04 -12.89 4.79
CA ASN A 73 -4.99 -13.17 6.22
C ASN A 73 -3.67 -13.83 6.61
N TRP A 74 -3.26 -13.62 7.85
CA TRP A 74 -2.06 -14.22 8.42
C TRP A 74 -2.26 -14.51 9.90
N LYS A 75 -1.43 -15.41 10.44
CA LYS A 75 -1.47 -15.71 11.87
C LYS A 75 -1.02 -14.49 12.67
N TYR A 76 -1.62 -14.28 13.83
CA TYR A 76 -1.22 -13.20 14.73
C TYR A 76 0.29 -13.18 15.01
N GLN A 77 0.86 -11.97 15.00
CA GLN A 77 2.29 -11.69 15.12
C GLN A 77 3.17 -12.31 14.01
N GLN A 78 2.56 -12.84 12.96
CA GLN A 78 3.23 -13.41 11.79
C GLN A 78 2.80 -12.66 10.54
N ILE A 79 2.92 -11.32 10.57
CA ILE A 79 2.66 -10.49 9.40
C ILE A 79 3.52 -11.00 8.24
N SER A 80 2.86 -11.24 7.11
CA SER A 80 3.48 -11.87 5.97
C SER A 80 3.92 -10.82 4.96
N THR A 81 5.03 -11.08 4.28
CA THR A 81 5.51 -10.30 3.13
C THR A 81 5.21 -11.00 1.81
N ALA A 82 4.38 -12.06 1.85
CA ALA A 82 3.96 -12.77 0.66
C ALA A 82 3.19 -11.84 -0.29
N GLU A 83 3.18 -12.22 -1.56
CA GLU A 83 2.34 -11.58 -2.56
C GLU A 83 0.97 -12.26 -2.59
N TRP A 84 -0.10 -11.46 -2.52
CA TRP A 84 -1.49 -11.92 -2.57
C TRP A 84 -2.19 -11.39 -3.82
N PRO A 85 -2.95 -12.24 -4.53
CA PRO A 85 -3.77 -11.79 -5.65
C PRO A 85 -4.98 -10.97 -5.15
N CYS A 86 -5.41 -10.01 -5.97
CA CYS A 86 -6.65 -9.27 -5.77
C CYS A 86 -7.74 -9.79 -6.73
N GLY A 87 -8.91 -10.12 -6.19
CA GLY A 87 -10.06 -10.63 -6.93
C GLY A 87 -9.76 -11.93 -7.66
N ASP A 88 -10.67 -12.31 -8.56
CA ASP A 88 -10.52 -13.48 -9.43
C ASP A 88 -9.70 -13.16 -10.70
N ALA A 89 -9.31 -11.90 -10.90
CA ALA A 89 -8.68 -11.42 -12.12
C ALA A 89 -7.14 -11.53 -12.07
N SER A 90 -6.56 -12.20 -13.06
CA SER A 90 -5.12 -12.39 -13.22
C SER A 90 -4.44 -11.08 -13.61
N GLY A 91 -3.78 -10.41 -12.65
CA GLY A 91 -2.91 -9.29 -12.96
C GLY A 91 -2.72 -8.29 -11.83
N VAL A 92 -3.62 -8.25 -10.86
CA VAL A 92 -3.48 -7.37 -9.70
C VAL A 92 -3.06 -8.19 -8.49
N SER A 93 -2.00 -7.74 -7.82
CA SER A 93 -1.53 -8.33 -6.58
C SER A 93 -1.05 -7.25 -5.62
N PHE A 94 -0.94 -7.60 -4.35
CA PHE A 94 -0.34 -6.73 -3.35
C PHE A 94 0.57 -7.52 -2.40
N HIS A 95 1.47 -6.81 -1.75
CA HIS A 95 2.23 -7.33 -0.62
C HIS A 95 2.43 -6.23 0.42
N LEU A 96 2.81 -6.66 1.61
CA LEU A 96 3.13 -5.77 2.73
C LEU A 96 4.63 -5.82 3.00
N SER A 97 5.20 -4.68 3.40
CA SER A 97 6.59 -4.59 3.81
C SER A 97 6.77 -3.59 4.95
N PRO A 98 7.92 -3.60 5.65
CA PRO A 98 8.21 -2.57 6.64
C PRO A 98 8.15 -1.15 6.04
N THR A 99 7.84 -0.17 6.87
CA THR A 99 7.99 1.24 6.51
C THR A 99 9.48 1.57 6.30
N PRO A 100 9.82 2.69 5.65
CA PRO A 100 11.22 3.13 5.54
C PRO A 100 11.94 3.31 6.88
N ALA A 101 11.18 3.54 7.97
CA ALA A 101 11.71 3.60 9.34
C ALA A 101 11.92 2.21 9.98
N GLY A 102 11.64 1.12 9.26
CA GLY A 102 11.77 -0.25 9.73
C GLY A 102 10.60 -0.75 10.58
N VAL A 103 9.49 0.01 10.66
CA VAL A 103 8.31 -0.39 11.43
C VAL A 103 7.49 -1.38 10.62
N PHE A 104 7.13 -2.53 11.22
CA PHE A 104 6.24 -3.49 10.59
C PHE A 104 5.34 -4.14 11.65
N SER A 105 4.08 -3.72 11.70
CA SER A 105 3.11 -4.14 12.72
C SER A 105 1.74 -4.35 12.11
N ASP A 106 0.81 -4.98 12.82
CA ASP A 106 -0.55 -5.29 12.35
C ASP A 106 -1.44 -4.06 12.04
N ALA A 107 -0.96 -2.82 12.21
CA ALA A 107 -1.64 -1.62 11.66
C ALA A 107 -0.66 -0.57 11.10
N THR A 108 0.59 -0.96 10.81
CA THR A 108 1.60 -0.06 10.25
C THR A 108 2.53 -0.80 9.30
N TRP A 109 2.47 -0.45 8.01
CA TRP A 109 3.24 -1.09 6.94
C TRP A 109 3.31 -0.21 5.70
N THR A 110 4.18 -0.58 4.76
CA THR A 110 4.07 -0.16 3.37
C THR A 110 3.21 -1.18 2.62
N LEU A 111 2.12 -0.72 2.01
CA LEU A 111 1.33 -1.50 1.07
C LEU A 111 1.87 -1.25 -0.33
N THR A 112 2.24 -2.30 -1.05
CA THR A 112 2.65 -2.21 -2.46
C THR A 112 1.70 -3.02 -3.32
N ILE A 113 1.18 -2.39 -4.37
CA ILE A 113 0.26 -2.97 -5.33
C ILE A 113 0.95 -3.05 -6.69
N THR A 114 0.85 -4.20 -7.33
CA THR A 114 1.34 -4.44 -8.69
C THR A 114 0.15 -4.74 -9.59
N ARG A 115 0.06 -4.08 -10.74
CA ARG A 115 -0.86 -4.41 -11.83
C ARG A 115 -0.05 -4.82 -13.05
N LYS A 116 -0.30 -6.01 -13.57
CA LYS A 116 0.24 -6.52 -14.84
C LYS A 116 -0.89 -6.52 -15.87
N GLY A 117 -0.64 -5.91 -17.04
CA GLY A 117 -1.56 -5.89 -18.17
C GLY A 117 -0.81 -5.81 -19.49
N ASP A 118 -1.56 -5.75 -20.59
CA ASP A 118 -1.00 -5.65 -21.95
C ASP A 118 -0.20 -4.35 -22.17
N ASP A 119 -0.54 -3.32 -21.39
CA ASP A 119 0.10 -2.01 -21.38
C ASP A 119 1.32 -1.92 -20.45
N GLY A 120 1.70 -3.04 -19.82
CA GLY A 120 2.91 -3.18 -19.02
C GLY A 120 2.63 -3.50 -17.55
N THR A 121 3.67 -3.34 -16.72
CA THR A 121 3.58 -3.51 -15.27
C THR A 121 3.60 -2.14 -14.60
N PHE A 122 2.58 -1.89 -13.79
CA PHE A 122 2.47 -0.68 -12.99
C PHE A 122 2.58 -1.02 -11.52
N VAL A 123 3.27 -0.18 -10.76
CA VAL A 123 3.48 -0.37 -9.33
C VAL A 123 3.17 0.92 -8.59
N ALA A 124 2.42 0.81 -7.49
CA ALA A 124 2.21 1.88 -6.52
C ALA A 124 2.52 1.37 -5.11
N SER A 125 3.06 2.25 -4.26
CA SER A 125 3.33 1.95 -2.86
C SER A 125 2.84 3.09 -1.98
N GLN A 126 2.34 2.76 -0.79
CA GLN A 126 1.87 3.73 0.19
C GLN A 126 2.13 3.23 1.61
N ILE A 127 2.65 4.12 2.45
CA ILE A 127 2.75 3.86 3.89
C ILE A 127 1.36 4.00 4.49
N ILE A 128 0.95 3.02 5.29
CA ILE A 128 -0.30 2.98 6.03
C ILE A 128 0.05 3.01 7.52
N GLU A 129 -0.53 3.97 8.23
CA GLU A 129 -0.42 4.13 9.68
C GLU A 129 -1.82 4.28 10.28
N ASN A 130 -1.90 4.28 11.60
CA ASN A 130 -3.15 4.33 12.34
C ASN A 130 -3.14 5.32 13.52
N ASN A 131 -4.32 5.84 13.86
CA ASN A 131 -4.62 6.59 15.08
C ASN A 131 -3.74 7.84 15.36
N ASN A 132 -3.18 8.45 14.32
CA ASN A 132 -2.49 9.73 14.40
C ASN A 132 -3.17 10.75 13.47
N ALA A 133 -4.17 11.47 13.97
CA ALA A 133 -4.98 12.39 13.17
C ALA A 133 -4.19 13.50 12.44
N GLY A 134 -2.96 13.80 12.86
CA GLY A 134 -2.05 14.73 12.18
C GLY A 134 -1.03 14.06 11.24
N GLY A 135 -1.00 12.73 11.19
CA GLY A 135 -0.06 11.96 10.37
C GLY A 135 -0.52 11.89 8.91
N GLU A 136 0.39 12.19 7.98
CA GLU A 136 0.10 12.18 6.54
C GLU A 136 -0.38 10.80 6.03
N ASN A 137 0.16 9.74 6.64
CA ASN A 137 -0.08 8.34 6.30
C ASN A 137 -1.05 7.64 7.27
N SER A 138 -1.61 8.36 8.24
CA SER A 138 -2.47 7.77 9.27
C SER A 138 -3.90 7.59 8.79
N TYR A 139 -4.09 6.71 7.83
CA TYR A 139 -5.40 6.45 7.21
C TYR A 139 -6.35 5.66 8.10
N LEU A 140 -5.83 4.79 8.96
CA LEU A 140 -6.64 3.86 9.72
C LEU A 140 -7.06 4.41 11.08
N SER A 141 -8.33 4.21 11.43
CA SER A 141 -8.83 4.33 12.80
C SER A 141 -9.01 2.97 13.43
N CYS A 142 -8.19 2.65 14.42
CA CYS A 142 -8.19 1.38 15.13
C CYS A 142 -8.82 1.50 16.51
N ILE A 143 -9.80 0.65 16.79
CA ILE A 143 -10.49 0.60 18.09
C ILE A 143 -10.44 -0.84 18.62
N GLY A 144 -10.08 -0.98 19.90
CA GLY A 144 -10.19 -2.26 20.60
C GLY A 144 -11.66 -2.61 20.85
N GLY A 145 -12.04 -3.83 20.53
CA GLY A 145 -13.36 -4.39 20.79
C GLY A 145 -13.49 -4.96 22.20
N ALA A 146 -14.61 -5.65 22.43
CA ALA A 146 -14.82 -6.44 23.65
C ALA A 146 -13.74 -7.53 23.80
N PRO A 147 -13.58 -8.13 25.01
CA PRO A 147 -12.64 -9.23 25.19
C PRO A 147 -12.83 -10.33 24.14
N PHE A 148 -11.71 -10.71 23.52
CA PHE A 148 -11.61 -11.67 22.42
C PHE A 148 -12.20 -11.22 21.07
N ASP A 149 -12.64 -9.97 20.91
CA ASP A 149 -12.98 -9.43 19.59
C ASP A 149 -11.73 -8.90 18.89
N GLY A 150 -10.70 -8.43 19.60
CA GLY A 150 -9.50 -7.90 18.98
C GLY A 150 -9.60 -6.39 18.68
N ILE A 151 -8.75 -5.91 17.77
CA ILE A 151 -8.75 -4.53 17.27
C ILE A 151 -9.32 -4.52 15.86
N ARG A 152 -10.22 -3.57 15.59
CA ARG A 152 -10.75 -3.30 14.26
C ARG A 152 -10.25 -1.95 13.79
N CYS A 153 -9.59 -1.94 12.65
CA CYS A 153 -9.12 -0.73 11.98
C CYS A 153 -9.92 -0.49 10.71
N LYS A 154 -10.33 0.75 10.49
CA LYS A 154 -11.08 1.13 9.28
C LYS A 154 -10.57 2.42 8.70
N LEU A 155 -10.57 2.50 7.38
CA LEU A 155 -10.46 3.78 6.66
C LEU A 155 -11.66 4.67 6.99
N ASN A 156 -11.47 6.00 6.95
CA ASN A 156 -12.52 6.98 7.22
C ASN A 156 -13.14 6.92 8.63
N GLY A 157 -12.43 6.34 9.61
CA GLY A 157 -12.86 6.43 11.00
C GLY A 157 -12.47 7.76 11.66
N TRP A 158 -12.83 7.91 12.94
CA TRP A 158 -12.71 9.15 13.71
C TRP A 158 -11.27 9.61 14.01
N ALA A 159 -10.29 8.70 13.94
CA ALA A 159 -8.88 8.93 14.30
C ALA A 159 -7.92 8.85 13.11
N GLY A 160 -8.47 8.67 11.90
CA GLY A 160 -7.72 8.52 10.66
C GLY A 160 -7.91 9.72 9.75
N LYS A 161 -6.99 9.89 8.81
CA LYS A 161 -7.11 10.86 7.72
C LYS A 161 -8.33 10.51 6.86
N PRO A 162 -9.24 11.48 6.62
CA PRO A 162 -10.44 11.23 5.83
C PRO A 162 -10.11 11.10 4.34
N GLY A 163 -10.95 10.35 3.64
CA GLY A 163 -10.91 10.17 2.20
C GLY A 163 -10.25 8.86 1.76
N PRO A 164 -10.33 8.55 0.45
CA PRO A 164 -9.64 7.40 -0.12
C PRO A 164 -8.13 7.60 -0.04
N ILE A 165 -7.40 6.49 0.02
CA ILE A 165 -5.94 6.51 -0.17
C ILE A 165 -5.70 6.70 -1.67
N ALA A 166 -5.17 7.84 -2.08
CA ALA A 166 -4.77 8.10 -3.45
C ALA A 166 -3.39 7.49 -3.74
N LEU A 167 -3.27 6.79 -4.86
CA LEU A 167 -2.05 6.13 -5.27
C LEU A 167 -1.66 6.59 -6.68
N THR A 168 -0.37 6.84 -6.88
CA THR A 168 0.20 7.10 -8.20
C THR A 168 1.02 5.89 -8.61
N ALA A 169 0.49 5.08 -9.52
CA ALA A 169 1.23 3.96 -10.07
C ALA A 169 2.11 4.41 -11.22
N THR A 170 3.30 3.85 -11.30
CA THR A 170 4.27 4.16 -12.36
C THR A 170 4.62 2.89 -13.12
N SER A 171 4.74 2.98 -14.45
CA SER A 171 5.25 1.87 -15.25
C SER A 171 6.69 1.52 -14.88
N GLN A 172 6.97 0.22 -14.80
CA GLN A 172 8.29 -0.34 -14.54
C GLN A 172 9.08 -0.51 -15.83
#